data_AF-A0A7S2R811-F1
#
_entry.id   AF-A0A7S2R811-F1
#
_cell.length_a   1.000
_cell.length_b   1.000
_cell.length_c   1.000
_cell.angle_alpha   90.00
_cell.angle_beta   90.00
_cell.angle_gamma   90.00
#
_symmetry.space_group_name_H-M   'P 1'
#
loop_
_entity.id
_entity.type
_entity.pdbx_description
1 polymer ?
#
loop_
_entity_poly.entity_id
_entity_poly.type
_entity_poly.pdbx_seq_one_letter_code
_entity_poly.pdbx_strand_id
1 'polypeptide(L)'
;MKVGFRSVLARGLVLLSQAFDGLGACLVCIIGVGPAAFGFVIAGKIMGLSANLVFSLARFFRLYFRAWWDEVIGSRNDAREFRMTAKRAVVLVFLGWLLPSLIVWNHVGLFLDDVFFPKWKEQAVEKPVFIIGNARSGTTWTHRVLAQDTASFTSPCLWEIMFAQSVTWRVLFYRIGRFDMKFGRPLSRIAKWLDKILLGQLSLHPMSLWYVEEDEWLLLNIGTCQLAALLFPMVDSFHDLIHFDDALSKTDRGVIMGYYRECIQRHLYATVYITKQKHFAKTGRHITKKIKPPRYLAKNPVFTLRLKGIFEVFPDANVVVMVRDPSKAIPSMVSYISSWWAVFASPTTRYPNKKNLTDMCSLHYTYPVDFRRTEPAIANRICFMHYELCVADLTKSFSALYAFLGLNMTGGMAAILDHEAILAQRYTSAHEYNIQELCGQSEQEFIEKHRLVYELYPGYARRSRRKQSIPSF
;
A
#
# COMPACT_ATOMS: atom_id res chain seq x y z
N MET A 1 -29.40 -14.11 -49.10
CA MET A 1 -28.63 -14.82 -48.05
C MET A 1 -27.88 -13.88 -47.07
N LYS A 2 -28.45 -12.72 -46.68
CA LYS A 2 -27.84 -11.82 -45.68
C LYS A 2 -28.83 -11.22 -44.66
N VAL A 3 -30.07 -11.73 -44.60
CA VAL A 3 -31.12 -11.24 -43.69
C VAL A 3 -31.42 -12.22 -42.54
N GLY A 4 -30.98 -13.48 -42.62
CA GLY A 4 -31.23 -14.50 -41.59
C GLY A 4 -30.21 -14.55 -40.44
N PHE A 5 -28.99 -14.02 -40.60
CA PHE A 5 -27.94 -14.17 -39.58
C PHE A 5 -28.09 -13.18 -38.40
N ARG A 6 -28.63 -11.98 -38.67
CA ARG A 6 -28.85 -10.96 -37.63
C ARG A 6 -30.01 -11.28 -36.69
N SER A 7 -31.07 -11.94 -37.17
CA SER A 7 -32.21 -12.33 -36.33
C SER A 7 -31.90 -13.53 -35.43
N VAL A 8 -31.05 -14.45 -35.91
CA VAL A 8 -30.58 -15.60 -35.12
C VAL A 8 -29.58 -15.17 -34.04
N LEU A 9 -28.67 -14.23 -34.34
CA LEU A 9 -27.74 -13.68 -33.35
C LEU A 9 -28.46 -12.86 -32.27
N ALA A 10 -29.47 -12.06 -32.66
CA ALA A 10 -30.28 -11.28 -31.72
C ALA A 10 -31.12 -12.17 -30.80
N ARG A 11 -31.70 -13.27 -31.32
CA ARG A 11 -32.42 -14.26 -30.49
C ARG A 11 -31.47 -15.05 -29.59
N GLY A 12 -30.26 -15.36 -30.04
CA GLY A 12 -29.22 -16.00 -29.23
C GLY A 12 -28.75 -15.11 -28.07
N LEU A 13 -28.58 -13.80 -28.29
CA LEU A 13 -28.22 -12.83 -27.26
C LEU A 13 -29.34 -12.58 -26.23
N VAL A 14 -30.60 -12.61 -26.66
CA VAL A 14 -31.76 -12.51 -25.75
C VAL A 14 -31.91 -13.78 -24.89
N LEU A 15 -31.69 -14.97 -25.47
CA LEU A 15 -31.69 -16.23 -24.72
C LEU A 15 -30.49 -16.33 -23.76
N LEU A 16 -29.32 -15.81 -24.13
CA LEU A 16 -28.17 -15.66 -23.22
C LEU A 16 -28.47 -14.66 -22.09
N SER A 17 -29.08 -13.51 -22.39
CA SER A 17 -29.53 -12.54 -21.37
C SER A 17 -30.53 -13.18 -20.39
N GLN A 18 -31.53 -13.90 -20.89
CA GLN A 18 -32.53 -14.56 -20.04
C GLN A 18 -31.95 -15.74 -19.24
N ALA A 19 -30.94 -16.43 -19.77
CA ALA A 19 -30.18 -17.44 -19.02
C ALA A 19 -29.31 -16.78 -17.91
N PHE A 20 -28.74 -15.60 -18.17
CA PHE A 20 -28.02 -14.80 -17.17
C PHE A 20 -28.96 -14.15 -16.14
N ASP A 21 -30.20 -13.80 -16.51
CA ASP A 21 -31.22 -13.29 -15.59
C ASP A 21 -31.79 -14.43 -14.72
N GLY A 22 -31.92 -15.65 -15.25
CA GLY A 22 -32.32 -16.84 -14.49
C GLY A 22 -31.24 -17.37 -13.53
N LEU A 23 -29.97 -17.39 -13.97
CA LEU A 23 -28.82 -17.65 -13.08
C LEU A 23 -28.59 -16.48 -12.10
N GLY A 24 -28.86 -15.25 -12.56
CA GLY A 24 -28.82 -14.03 -11.76
C GLY A 24 -29.88 -14.02 -10.67
N ALA A 25 -31.11 -14.47 -10.92
CA ALA A 25 -32.15 -14.56 -9.89
C ALA A 25 -31.84 -15.63 -8.82
N CYS A 26 -31.28 -16.78 -9.22
CA CYS A 26 -30.83 -17.81 -8.27
C CYS A 26 -29.60 -17.37 -7.46
N LEU A 27 -28.69 -16.56 -8.03
CA LEU A 27 -27.56 -15.98 -7.29
C LEU A 27 -27.96 -14.75 -6.47
N VAL A 28 -28.90 -13.92 -6.92
CA VAL A 28 -29.37 -12.70 -6.23
C VAL A 28 -30.18 -13.04 -4.97
N CYS A 29 -30.90 -14.16 -4.95
CA CYS A 29 -31.50 -14.68 -3.71
C CYS A 29 -30.47 -15.24 -2.71
N ILE A 30 -29.24 -15.55 -3.14
CA ILE A 30 -28.12 -15.96 -2.28
C ILE A 30 -27.19 -14.76 -1.96
N ILE A 31 -27.24 -13.68 -2.73
CA ILE A 31 -26.35 -12.49 -2.66
C ILE A 31 -27.09 -11.24 -2.13
N GLY A 32 -28.35 -11.39 -1.69
CA GLY A 32 -29.05 -10.40 -0.89
C GLY A 32 -28.70 -10.51 0.59
N VAL A 33 -27.47 -10.22 0.99
CA VAL A 33 -27.12 -10.14 2.42
C VAL A 33 -26.29 -8.88 2.67
N GLY A 34 -26.83 -8.00 3.51
CA GLY A 34 -26.09 -6.94 4.19
C GLY A 34 -25.00 -7.51 5.13
N PRO A 35 -24.55 -6.78 6.16
CA PRO A 35 -23.36 -7.16 6.95
C PRO A 35 -23.43 -8.48 7.76
N ALA A 36 -24.43 -9.34 7.54
CA ALA A 36 -24.69 -10.57 8.29
C ALA A 36 -24.19 -11.87 7.62
N ALA A 37 -23.22 -11.84 6.69
CA ALA A 37 -22.72 -13.03 5.99
C ALA A 37 -21.41 -13.63 6.57
N PHE A 38 -21.09 -13.38 7.84
CA PHE A 38 -19.86 -13.90 8.48
C PHE A 38 -20.03 -15.22 9.23
N GLY A 39 -21.24 -15.79 9.28
CA GLY A 39 -21.50 -17.09 9.88
C GLY A 39 -20.83 -18.29 9.18
N PHE A 40 -20.30 -18.11 7.97
CA PHE A 40 -19.71 -19.20 7.16
C PHE A 40 -18.22 -19.45 7.41
N VAL A 41 -17.53 -18.64 8.22
CA VAL A 41 -16.11 -18.83 8.55
C VAL A 41 -15.86 -20.16 9.29
N ILE A 42 -16.88 -20.71 9.95
CA ILE A 42 -16.76 -21.97 10.69
C ILE A 42 -16.92 -23.21 9.78
N ALA A 43 -17.64 -23.11 8.66
CA ALA A 43 -17.90 -24.24 7.76
C ALA A 43 -16.78 -24.48 6.70
N GLY A 44 -15.95 -23.48 6.42
CA GLY A 44 -14.90 -23.53 5.39
C GLY A 44 -13.70 -24.45 5.69
N LYS A 45 -13.65 -25.12 6.84
CA LYS A 45 -12.54 -26.02 7.21
C LYS A 45 -12.54 -27.36 6.47
N ILE A 46 -13.62 -27.72 5.78
CA ILE A 46 -13.79 -29.08 5.22
C ILE A 46 -13.46 -29.17 3.71
N MET A 47 -13.31 -28.06 2.97
CA MET A 47 -13.10 -28.08 1.50
C MET A 47 -11.73 -27.57 1.01
N GLY A 48 -10.70 -27.46 1.86
CA GLY A 48 -9.29 -27.25 1.45
C GLY A 48 -8.95 -25.89 0.79
N LEU A 49 -9.95 -25.15 0.31
CA LEU A 49 -9.87 -23.74 -0.06
C LEU A 49 -10.34 -22.92 1.15
N SER A 50 -9.45 -22.11 1.72
CA SER A 50 -9.81 -21.24 2.85
C SER A 50 -10.98 -20.34 2.42
N ALA A 51 -11.99 -20.17 3.27
CA ALA A 51 -13.11 -19.25 3.02
C ALA A 51 -12.62 -17.84 2.62
N ASN A 52 -11.42 -17.49 3.10
CA ASN A 52 -10.69 -16.28 2.73
C ASN A 52 -10.40 -16.22 1.22
N LEU A 53 -9.87 -17.27 0.57
CA LEU A 53 -9.55 -17.24 -0.86
C LEU A 53 -10.80 -17.00 -1.72
N VAL A 54 -11.90 -17.71 -1.42
CA VAL A 54 -13.18 -17.52 -2.16
C VAL A 54 -13.67 -16.09 -2.00
N PHE A 55 -13.66 -15.56 -0.77
CA PHE A 55 -14.08 -14.19 -0.48
C PHE A 55 -13.19 -13.15 -1.18
N SER A 56 -11.87 -13.35 -1.18
CA SER A 56 -10.90 -12.49 -1.85
C SER A 56 -11.13 -12.42 -3.35
N LEU A 57 -11.32 -13.59 -3.99
CA LEU A 57 -11.60 -13.68 -5.42
C LEU A 57 -12.96 -13.04 -5.73
N ALA A 58 -13.98 -13.27 -4.90
CA ALA A 58 -15.29 -12.64 -5.08
C ALA A 58 -15.21 -11.10 -5.01
N ARG A 59 -14.50 -10.53 -4.02
CA ARG A 59 -14.27 -9.07 -3.95
C ARG A 59 -13.48 -8.55 -5.13
N PHE A 60 -12.42 -9.25 -5.51
CA PHE A 60 -11.62 -8.90 -6.68
C PHE A 60 -12.48 -8.87 -7.95
N PHE A 61 -13.21 -9.95 -8.25
CA PHE A 61 -14.02 -10.04 -9.45
C PHE A 61 -15.18 -9.04 -9.43
N ARG A 62 -15.78 -8.75 -8.27
CA ARG A 62 -16.76 -7.66 -8.13
C ARG A 62 -16.17 -6.33 -8.55
N LEU A 63 -14.98 -5.98 -8.06
CA LEU A 63 -14.29 -4.74 -8.42
C LEU A 63 -13.87 -4.72 -9.90
N TYR A 64 -13.33 -5.83 -10.38
CA TYR A 64 -12.90 -6.02 -11.76
C TYR A 64 -14.05 -5.87 -12.76
N PHE A 65 -15.17 -6.57 -12.56
CA PHE A 65 -16.33 -6.47 -13.44
C PHE A 65 -17.03 -5.13 -13.31
N ARG A 66 -17.01 -4.50 -12.14
CA ARG A 66 -17.50 -3.13 -11.99
C ARG A 66 -16.62 -2.13 -12.75
N ALA A 67 -15.30 -2.30 -12.77
CA ALA A 67 -14.43 -1.48 -13.62
C ALA A 67 -14.76 -1.63 -15.11
N TRP A 68 -15.01 -2.88 -15.58
CA TRP A 68 -15.49 -3.14 -16.93
C TRP A 68 -16.84 -2.47 -17.20
N TRP A 69 -17.82 -2.66 -16.31
CA TRP A 69 -19.16 -2.11 -16.44
C TRP A 69 -19.15 -0.58 -16.50
N ASP A 70 -18.48 0.03 -15.51
CA ASP A 70 -18.40 1.47 -15.38
C ASP A 70 -17.70 2.04 -16.61
N GLU A 71 -16.60 1.46 -17.10
CA GLU A 71 -15.87 2.01 -18.25
C GLU A 71 -16.52 1.70 -19.62
N VAL A 72 -17.21 0.56 -19.79
CA VAL A 72 -17.87 0.16 -21.06
C VAL A 72 -19.29 0.73 -21.21
N ILE A 73 -20.17 0.53 -20.23
CA ILE A 73 -21.61 0.78 -20.40
C ILE A 73 -22.00 2.19 -20.02
N GLY A 74 -21.38 2.76 -18.98
CA GLY A 74 -21.67 4.14 -18.66
C GLY A 74 -21.04 5.14 -19.65
N SER A 75 -20.46 4.69 -20.77
CA SER A 75 -19.98 5.47 -21.94
C SER A 75 -21.00 6.47 -22.53
N ARG A 76 -22.15 6.69 -21.89
CA ARG A 76 -23.25 7.55 -22.33
C ARG A 76 -23.37 8.90 -21.60
N ASN A 77 -22.56 9.20 -20.57
CA ASN A 77 -22.62 10.49 -19.85
C ASN A 77 -21.34 11.32 -20.00
N ASP A 78 -21.49 12.61 -20.37
CA ASP A 78 -20.42 13.57 -20.70
C ASP A 78 -19.56 14.05 -19.52
N ALA A 79 -19.90 13.68 -18.27
CA ALA A 79 -19.16 14.10 -17.07
C ALA A 79 -17.97 13.19 -16.70
N ARG A 80 -17.48 12.37 -17.63
CA ARG A 80 -16.55 11.28 -17.29
C ARG A 80 -15.09 11.68 -17.32
N GLU A 81 -14.42 11.38 -16.21
CA GLU A 81 -12.98 11.52 -16.06
C GLU A 81 -12.18 10.33 -16.60
N PHE A 82 -12.83 9.19 -16.92
CA PHE A 82 -12.20 7.97 -17.46
C PHE A 82 -13.04 7.35 -18.60
N ARG A 83 -12.36 6.81 -19.63
CA ARG A 83 -12.99 6.18 -20.80
C ARG A 83 -12.40 4.81 -21.13
N MET A 84 -13.20 3.91 -21.70
CA MET A 84 -12.68 2.65 -22.23
C MET A 84 -11.92 2.89 -23.54
N THR A 85 -10.67 2.42 -23.61
CA THR A 85 -9.81 2.44 -24.81
C THR A 85 -9.26 1.04 -25.07
N ALA A 86 -8.71 0.79 -26.26
CA ALA A 86 -8.04 -0.49 -26.55
C ALA A 86 -6.90 -0.77 -25.55
N LYS A 87 -6.11 0.26 -25.21
CA LYS A 87 -5.07 0.19 -24.17
C LYS A 87 -5.67 -0.27 -22.84
N ARG A 88 -6.76 0.37 -22.39
CA ARG A 88 -7.40 0.05 -21.11
C ARG A 88 -8.00 -1.36 -21.11
N ALA A 89 -8.63 -1.79 -22.20
CA ALA A 89 -9.13 -3.16 -22.33
C ALA A 89 -7.99 -4.19 -22.19
N VAL A 90 -6.83 -3.96 -22.82
CA VAL A 90 -5.66 -4.83 -22.68
C VAL A 90 -5.15 -4.85 -21.23
N VAL A 91 -5.05 -3.69 -20.58
CA VAL A 91 -4.65 -3.60 -19.16
C VAL A 91 -5.63 -4.35 -18.26
N LEU A 92 -6.94 -4.21 -18.46
CA LEU A 92 -7.94 -4.92 -17.68
C LEU A 92 -7.84 -6.43 -17.90
N VAL A 93 -7.76 -6.92 -19.15
CA VAL A 93 -7.56 -8.36 -19.41
C VAL A 93 -6.32 -8.89 -18.70
N PHE A 94 -5.21 -8.15 -18.77
CA PHE A 94 -3.98 -8.51 -18.08
C PHE A 94 -4.15 -8.56 -16.55
N LEU A 95 -4.75 -7.52 -15.94
CA LEU A 95 -5.00 -7.47 -14.50
C LEU A 95 -6.01 -8.54 -14.03
N GLY A 96 -7.02 -8.84 -14.87
CA GLY A 96 -8.03 -9.87 -14.67
C GLY A 96 -7.45 -11.28 -14.65
N TRP A 97 -6.26 -11.48 -15.21
CA TRP A 97 -5.50 -12.72 -15.10
C TRP A 97 -4.43 -12.65 -14.01
N LEU A 98 -3.62 -11.59 -13.98
CA LEU A 98 -2.46 -11.48 -13.08
C LEU A 98 -2.88 -11.46 -11.61
N LEU A 99 -3.79 -10.57 -11.24
CA LEU A 99 -4.15 -10.36 -9.83
C LEU A 99 -4.80 -11.58 -9.17
N PRO A 100 -5.80 -12.26 -9.77
CA PRO A 100 -6.36 -13.46 -9.16
C PRO A 100 -5.35 -14.62 -9.16
N SER A 101 -4.46 -14.71 -10.15
CA SER A 101 -3.37 -15.69 -10.13
C SER A 101 -2.42 -15.45 -8.96
N LEU A 102 -2.06 -14.19 -8.67
CA LEU A 102 -1.26 -13.82 -7.49
C LEU A 102 -2.00 -14.10 -6.18
N ILE A 103 -3.31 -13.85 -6.12
CA ILE A 103 -4.14 -14.16 -4.95
C ILE A 103 -4.11 -15.68 -4.70
N VAL A 104 -4.42 -16.49 -5.72
CA VAL A 104 -4.38 -17.96 -5.60
C VAL A 104 -2.99 -18.44 -5.19
N TRP A 105 -1.93 -17.94 -5.85
CA TRP A 105 -0.54 -18.27 -5.53
C TRP A 105 -0.20 -18.01 -4.06
N ASN A 106 -0.54 -16.83 -3.53
CA ASN A 106 -0.26 -16.50 -2.15
C ASN A 106 -1.09 -17.35 -1.18
N HIS A 107 -2.39 -17.56 -1.46
CA HIS A 107 -3.26 -18.40 -0.62
C HIS A 107 -2.81 -19.87 -0.56
N VAL A 108 -2.28 -20.43 -1.64
CA VAL A 108 -1.63 -21.75 -1.60
C VAL A 108 -0.48 -21.73 -0.60
N GLY A 109 0.38 -20.72 -0.66
CA GLY A 109 1.47 -20.56 0.30
C GLY A 109 0.99 -20.43 1.75
N LEU A 110 -0.07 -19.64 1.98
CA LEU A 110 -0.64 -19.44 3.31
C LEU A 110 -1.23 -20.74 3.88
N PHE A 111 -1.82 -21.58 3.04
CA PHE A 111 -2.27 -22.92 3.42
C PHE A 111 -1.08 -23.82 3.79
N LEU A 112 -0.01 -23.79 2.98
CA LEU A 112 1.18 -24.60 3.23
C LEU A 112 1.95 -24.19 4.49
N ASP A 113 1.85 -22.93 4.93
CA ASP A 113 2.45 -22.47 6.18
C ASP A 113 1.93 -23.24 7.40
N ASP A 114 0.64 -23.57 7.41
CA ASP A 114 0.01 -24.31 8.50
C ASP A 114 0.48 -25.77 8.55
N VAL A 115 0.96 -26.31 7.43
CA VAL A 115 1.50 -27.67 7.33
C VAL A 115 3.00 -27.69 7.67
N PHE A 116 3.79 -26.82 7.02
CA PHE A 116 5.26 -26.87 7.11
C PHE A 116 5.84 -26.00 8.22
N PHE A 117 5.15 -24.94 8.63
CA PHE A 117 5.65 -23.93 9.56
C PHE A 117 4.64 -23.51 10.63
N PRO A 118 3.86 -24.43 11.27
CA PRO A 118 2.72 -24.07 12.12
C PRO A 118 3.06 -23.10 13.27
N LYS A 119 4.32 -23.11 13.73
CA LYS A 119 4.84 -22.20 14.77
C LYS A 119 4.89 -20.73 14.36
N TRP A 120 4.61 -20.37 13.11
CA TRP A 120 4.48 -18.98 12.69
C TRP A 120 3.40 -18.24 13.51
N LYS A 121 2.34 -18.94 13.94
CA LYS A 121 1.24 -18.40 14.74
C LYS A 121 1.69 -17.89 16.12
N GLU A 122 2.75 -18.49 16.66
CA GLU A 122 3.35 -18.13 17.95
C GLU A 122 4.29 -16.93 17.86
N GLN A 123 4.63 -16.47 16.64
CA GLN A 123 5.53 -15.34 16.46
C GLN A 123 4.87 -14.06 16.95
N ALA A 124 5.40 -13.48 18.03
CA ALA A 124 4.94 -12.17 18.50
C ALA A 124 5.38 -11.06 17.54
N VAL A 125 4.51 -10.04 17.39
CA VAL A 125 4.83 -8.77 16.75
C VAL A 125 5.00 -7.75 17.87
N GLU A 126 6.23 -7.39 18.19
CA GLU A 126 6.55 -6.48 19.29
C GLU A 126 6.97 -5.11 18.75
N LYS A 127 6.30 -4.06 19.21
CA LYS A 127 6.58 -2.65 18.92
C LYS A 127 6.84 -2.38 17.43
N PRO A 128 5.92 -2.77 16.52
CA PRO A 128 6.07 -2.45 15.10
C PRO A 128 6.10 -0.93 14.89
N VAL A 129 6.86 -0.47 13.90
CA VAL A 129 7.00 0.94 13.55
C VAL A 129 6.27 1.21 12.24
N PHE A 130 5.33 2.15 12.27
CA PHE A 130 4.56 2.57 11.10
C PHE A 130 4.97 3.97 10.65
N ILE A 131 5.57 4.08 9.47
CA ILE A 131 5.81 5.38 8.82
C ILE A 131 4.57 5.72 7.97
N ILE A 132 3.87 6.75 8.39
CA ILE A 132 2.64 7.24 7.75
C ILE A 132 2.75 8.73 7.45
N GLY A 133 1.65 9.35 7.07
CA GLY A 133 1.55 10.75 6.70
C GLY A 133 1.18 10.89 5.23
N ASN A 134 1.14 12.14 4.76
CA ASN A 134 0.78 12.40 3.38
C ASN A 134 1.77 11.73 2.41
N ALA A 135 1.32 11.23 1.27
CA ALA A 135 2.27 10.82 0.25
C ALA A 135 3.10 12.05 -0.14
N ARG A 136 4.35 11.83 -0.59
CA ARG A 136 5.26 12.91 -0.99
C ARG A 136 5.78 13.80 0.15
N SER A 137 5.61 13.40 1.41
CA SER A 137 6.22 14.05 2.60
C SER A 137 7.59 13.48 3.00
N GLY A 138 8.17 12.57 2.22
CA GLY A 138 9.45 11.93 2.53
C GLY A 138 9.33 10.58 3.25
N THR A 139 8.13 10.00 3.32
CA THR A 139 7.88 8.65 3.87
C THR A 139 8.75 7.56 3.25
N THR A 140 8.82 7.48 1.92
CA THR A 140 9.64 6.48 1.22
C THR A 140 11.13 6.60 1.52
N TRP A 141 11.65 7.83 1.54
CA TRP A 141 13.06 8.05 1.83
C TRP A 141 13.38 7.68 3.29
N THR A 142 12.55 8.14 4.24
CA THR A 142 12.69 7.79 5.66
C THR A 142 12.64 6.27 5.89
N HIS A 143 11.71 5.59 5.21
CA HIS A 143 11.59 4.13 5.25
C HIS A 143 12.84 3.43 4.74
N ARG A 144 13.38 3.85 3.60
CA ARG A 144 14.60 3.28 3.02
C ARG A 144 15.81 3.50 3.93
N VAL A 145 15.94 4.66 4.55
CA VAL A 145 17.04 4.96 5.48
C VAL A 145 16.96 4.08 6.72
N LEU A 146 15.80 3.98 7.37
CA LEU A 146 15.62 3.10 8.54
C LEU A 146 15.77 1.62 8.20
N ALA A 147 15.33 1.18 7.01
CA ALA A 147 15.45 -0.20 6.57
C ALA A 147 16.92 -0.67 6.38
N GLN A 148 17.88 0.24 6.29
CA GLN A 148 19.31 -0.09 6.25
C GLN A 148 19.83 -0.58 7.62
N ASP A 149 19.21 -0.18 8.73
CA ASP A 149 19.51 -0.72 10.07
C ASP A 149 18.84 -2.09 10.28
N THR A 150 19.39 -3.09 9.59
CA THR A 150 18.91 -4.49 9.62
C THR A 150 19.05 -5.17 10.98
N ALA A 151 19.78 -4.56 11.92
CA ALA A 151 19.87 -5.04 13.30
C ALA A 151 18.62 -4.65 14.09
N SER A 152 18.11 -3.43 13.89
CA SER A 152 16.93 -2.91 14.57
C SER A 152 15.63 -3.22 13.86
N PHE A 153 15.63 -3.21 12.52
CA PHE A 153 14.42 -3.25 11.69
C PHE A 153 14.42 -4.35 10.64
N THR A 154 13.22 -4.73 10.22
CA THR A 154 12.99 -5.58 9.05
C THR A 154 11.71 -5.14 8.34
N SER A 155 11.76 -5.11 7.01
CA SER A 155 10.65 -4.75 6.13
C SER A 155 10.64 -5.71 4.95
N PRO A 156 9.46 -6.07 4.42
CA PRO A 156 9.40 -6.89 3.24
C PRO A 156 9.81 -6.08 1.99
N CYS A 157 10.58 -6.70 1.11
CA CYS A 157 10.81 -6.16 -0.23
C CYS A 157 9.57 -6.37 -1.11
N LEU A 158 9.45 -5.61 -2.20
CA LEU A 158 8.32 -5.72 -3.13
C LEU A 158 8.08 -7.15 -3.63
N TRP A 159 9.13 -7.91 -3.95
CA TRP A 159 8.96 -9.31 -4.37
C TRP A 159 8.34 -10.18 -3.27
N GLU A 160 8.63 -9.88 -2.00
CA GLU A 160 8.07 -10.62 -0.88
C GLU A 160 6.60 -10.25 -0.65
N ILE A 161 6.26 -8.98 -0.84
CA ILE A 161 4.88 -8.50 -0.77
C ILE A 161 4.04 -9.13 -1.90
N MET A 162 4.57 -9.21 -3.12
CA MET A 162 3.83 -9.73 -4.29
C MET A 162 3.75 -11.25 -4.33
N PHE A 163 4.88 -11.93 -4.16
CA PHE A 163 5.04 -13.36 -4.48
C PHE A 163 5.35 -14.24 -3.27
N ALA A 164 5.70 -13.69 -2.11
CA ALA A 164 6.16 -14.48 -0.97
C ALA A 164 5.58 -14.00 0.36
N GLN A 165 4.26 -13.87 0.42
CA GLN A 165 3.59 -13.49 1.67
C GLN A 165 3.67 -14.58 2.75
N SER A 166 3.69 -15.83 2.31
CA SER A 166 3.81 -17.01 3.18
C SER A 166 5.26 -17.27 3.60
N VAL A 167 5.43 -17.94 4.75
CA VAL A 167 6.74 -18.45 5.20
C VAL A 167 7.27 -19.45 4.18
N THR A 168 6.40 -20.31 3.65
CA THR A 168 6.71 -21.36 2.69
C THR A 168 7.36 -20.80 1.44
N TRP A 169 6.78 -19.75 0.84
CA TRP A 169 7.35 -19.11 -0.33
C TRP A 169 8.67 -18.40 -0.02
N ARG A 170 8.78 -17.71 1.11
CA ARG A 170 10.05 -17.08 1.52
C ARG A 170 11.17 -18.10 1.69
N VAL A 171 10.89 -19.23 2.33
CA VAL A 171 11.86 -20.32 2.53
C VAL A 171 12.18 -21.01 1.21
N LEU A 172 11.20 -21.22 0.33
CA LEU A 172 11.41 -21.78 -1.00
C LEU A 172 12.34 -20.89 -1.83
N PHE A 173 12.03 -19.60 -1.96
CA PHE A 173 12.85 -18.65 -2.72
C PHE A 173 14.26 -18.51 -2.12
N TYR A 174 14.38 -18.54 -0.79
CA TYR A 174 15.69 -18.61 -0.14
C TYR A 174 16.49 -19.86 -0.54
N ARG A 175 15.85 -21.04 -0.55
CA ARG A 175 16.49 -22.31 -0.96
C ARG A 175 16.87 -22.30 -2.43
N ILE A 176 15.99 -21.82 -3.31
CA ILE A 176 16.26 -21.66 -4.74
C ILE A 176 17.46 -20.72 -4.93
N GLY A 177 17.47 -19.55 -4.28
CA GLY A 177 18.59 -18.61 -4.36
C GLY A 177 19.90 -19.22 -3.87
N ARG A 178 19.87 -20.03 -2.80
CA ARG A 178 21.05 -20.77 -2.33
C ARG A 178 21.54 -21.81 -3.31
N PHE A 179 20.64 -22.49 -4.02
CA PHE A 179 20.99 -23.44 -5.06
C PHE A 179 21.54 -22.73 -6.30
N ASP A 180 20.86 -21.68 -6.77
CA ASP A 180 21.27 -20.81 -7.89
C ASP A 180 22.70 -20.26 -7.70
N MET A 181 23.06 -19.89 -6.47
CA MET A 181 24.42 -19.47 -6.14
C MET A 181 25.50 -20.52 -6.43
N LYS A 182 25.18 -21.82 -6.32
CA LYS A 182 26.12 -22.90 -6.64
C LYS A 182 26.40 -23.02 -8.14
N PHE A 183 25.47 -22.57 -8.98
CA PHE A 183 25.55 -22.64 -10.45
C PHE A 183 25.90 -21.28 -11.09
N GLY A 184 26.45 -20.33 -10.34
CA GLY A 184 26.87 -19.04 -10.88
C GLY A 184 25.74 -18.00 -11.03
N ARG A 185 24.61 -18.20 -10.36
CA ARG A 185 23.45 -17.28 -10.26
C ARG A 185 22.66 -17.00 -11.55
N PRO A 186 22.42 -17.97 -12.46
CA PRO A 186 21.66 -17.71 -13.69
C PRO A 186 20.24 -17.19 -13.43
N LEU A 187 19.51 -17.76 -12.46
CA LEU A 187 18.14 -17.33 -12.16
C LEU A 187 18.11 -15.91 -11.61
N SER A 188 19.04 -15.57 -10.71
CA SER A 188 19.16 -14.21 -10.17
C SER A 188 19.47 -13.17 -11.25
N ARG A 189 20.26 -13.54 -12.28
CA ARG A 189 20.55 -12.64 -13.42
C ARG A 189 19.30 -12.40 -14.26
N ILE A 190 18.55 -13.46 -14.56
CA ILE A 190 17.27 -13.36 -15.29
C ILE A 190 16.28 -12.49 -14.50
N ALA A 191 16.14 -12.71 -13.19
CA ALA A 191 15.25 -11.93 -12.34
C ALA A 191 15.63 -10.44 -12.32
N LYS A 192 16.92 -10.10 -12.24
CA LYS A 192 17.39 -8.71 -12.32
C LYS A 192 17.18 -8.08 -13.69
N TRP A 193 17.34 -8.86 -14.75
CA TRP A 193 17.08 -8.40 -16.11
C TRP A 193 15.58 -8.09 -16.31
N LEU A 194 14.69 -8.98 -15.84
CA LEU A 194 13.25 -8.77 -15.85
C LEU A 194 12.84 -7.56 -15.00
N ASP A 195 13.39 -7.41 -13.79
CA ASP A 195 13.16 -6.23 -12.93
C ASP A 195 13.50 -4.93 -13.65
N LYS A 196 14.66 -4.88 -14.32
CA LYS A 196 15.09 -3.69 -15.08
C LYS A 196 14.17 -3.37 -16.26
N ILE A 197 13.66 -4.37 -16.96
CA ILE A 197 12.77 -4.19 -18.11
C ILE A 197 11.36 -3.78 -17.67
N LEU A 198 10.81 -4.49 -16.68
CA LEU A 198 9.40 -4.36 -16.30
C LEU A 198 9.14 -3.20 -15.34
N LEU A 199 10.01 -3.02 -14.34
CA LEU A 199 9.83 -2.02 -13.28
C LEU A 199 10.79 -0.83 -13.43
N GLY A 200 12.02 -1.08 -13.89
CA GLY A 200 13.03 -0.04 -14.10
C GLY A 200 12.67 1.01 -15.16
N GLN A 201 11.74 0.70 -16.08
CA GLN A 201 11.26 1.63 -17.11
C GLN A 201 10.09 2.52 -16.66
N LEU A 202 9.50 2.28 -15.48
CA LEU A 202 8.39 3.08 -14.96
C LEU A 202 8.93 4.41 -14.40
N SER A 203 8.87 5.47 -15.20
CA SER A 203 9.41 6.80 -14.87
C SER A 203 8.73 7.51 -13.68
N LEU A 204 7.67 6.93 -13.11
CA LEU A 204 6.85 7.55 -12.07
C LEU A 204 7.44 7.42 -10.65
N HIS A 205 8.20 6.34 -10.41
CA HIS A 205 8.94 6.09 -9.18
C HIS A 205 9.91 4.92 -9.44
N PRO A 206 11.19 4.98 -9.03
CA PRO A 206 12.09 3.84 -9.11
C PRO A 206 11.57 2.74 -8.18
N MET A 207 10.81 1.82 -8.77
CA MET A 207 10.36 0.58 -8.16
C MET A 207 11.32 -0.52 -8.57
N SER A 208 11.68 -1.35 -7.61
CA SER A 208 12.42 -2.58 -7.84
C SER A 208 11.83 -3.65 -6.96
N LEU A 209 11.78 -4.87 -7.47
CA LEU A 209 11.46 -6.06 -6.69
C LEU A 209 12.28 -6.12 -5.40
N TRP A 210 13.51 -5.61 -5.39
CA TRP A 210 14.45 -5.67 -4.29
C TRP A 210 14.36 -4.51 -3.29
N TYR A 211 13.56 -3.49 -3.58
CA TYR A 211 13.37 -2.37 -2.65
C TYR A 211 12.25 -2.66 -1.66
N VAL A 212 12.41 -2.09 -0.46
CA VAL A 212 11.31 -1.98 0.50
C VAL A 212 10.25 -1.04 -0.10
N GLU A 213 8.99 -1.46 0.00
CA GLU A 213 7.85 -0.78 -0.62
C GLU A 213 6.65 -0.73 0.34
N GLU A 214 5.55 -0.12 -0.12
CA GLU A 214 4.30 0.00 0.63
C GLU A 214 3.68 -1.37 0.89
N ASP A 215 3.54 -1.73 2.15
CA ASP A 215 3.09 -3.05 2.55
C ASP A 215 1.57 -3.17 2.68
N GLU A 216 0.81 -2.11 2.41
CA GLU A 216 -0.65 -2.21 2.20
C GLU A 216 -0.99 -3.20 1.07
N TRP A 217 -0.13 -3.35 0.06
CA TRP A 217 -0.31 -4.35 -0.99
C TRP A 217 -0.47 -5.79 -0.47
N LEU A 218 -0.07 -6.07 0.78
CA LEU A 218 -0.37 -7.35 1.44
C LEU A 218 -1.88 -7.63 1.47
N LEU A 219 -2.69 -6.60 1.71
CA LEU A 219 -4.15 -6.64 1.81
C LEU A 219 -4.86 -6.91 0.49
N LEU A 220 -4.13 -6.92 -0.64
CA LEU A 220 -4.69 -7.27 -1.94
C LEU A 220 -5.27 -8.69 -1.92
N ASN A 221 -4.65 -9.59 -1.15
CA ASN A 221 -5.06 -10.99 -1.03
C ASN A 221 -6.35 -11.20 -0.25
N ILE A 222 -6.91 -10.17 0.37
CA ILE A 222 -8.25 -10.19 0.97
C ILE A 222 -9.20 -9.16 0.33
N GLY A 223 -8.77 -8.52 -0.76
CA GLY A 223 -9.56 -7.54 -1.49
C GLY A 223 -9.80 -6.23 -0.73
N THR A 224 -8.93 -5.86 0.23
CA THR A 224 -9.05 -4.64 1.04
C THR A 224 -7.85 -3.71 0.92
N CYS A 225 -7.18 -3.73 -0.23
CA CYS A 225 -6.06 -2.85 -0.54
C CYS A 225 -6.57 -1.57 -1.22
N GLN A 226 -6.41 -0.41 -0.57
CA GLN A 226 -6.79 0.88 -1.16
C GLN A 226 -5.86 1.28 -2.31
N LEU A 227 -4.58 0.89 -2.30
CA LEU A 227 -3.66 1.13 -3.43
C LEU A 227 -4.14 0.50 -4.74
N ALA A 228 -5.06 -0.48 -4.70
CA ALA A 228 -5.71 -0.98 -5.90
C ALA A 228 -6.48 0.12 -6.66
N ALA A 229 -6.83 1.23 -6.01
CA ALA A 229 -7.40 2.42 -6.66
C ALA A 229 -6.47 3.05 -7.72
N LEU A 230 -5.16 2.81 -7.65
CA LEU A 230 -4.20 3.22 -8.68
C LEU A 230 -4.36 2.42 -9.98
N LEU A 231 -4.85 1.18 -9.89
CA LEU A 231 -5.10 0.27 -11.02
C LEU A 231 -6.56 0.37 -11.52
N PHE A 232 -7.48 0.60 -10.59
CA PHE A 232 -8.91 0.74 -10.81
C PHE A 232 -9.37 2.09 -10.27
N PRO A 233 -9.47 3.15 -11.11
CA PRO A 233 -9.75 4.52 -10.69
C PRO A 233 -11.22 4.73 -10.26
N MET A 234 -11.67 3.93 -9.29
CA MET A 234 -13.05 3.82 -8.84
C MET A 234 -13.14 4.31 -7.40
N VAL A 235 -12.77 5.56 -7.16
CA VAL A 235 -12.56 6.10 -5.81
C VAL A 235 -13.77 5.89 -4.89
N ASP A 236 -14.99 5.97 -5.43
CA ASP A 236 -16.22 5.71 -4.67
C ASP A 236 -16.32 4.27 -4.13
N SER A 237 -15.78 3.29 -4.87
CA SER A 237 -15.75 1.88 -4.43
C SER A 237 -14.73 1.62 -3.32
N PHE A 238 -13.82 2.57 -3.07
CA PHE A 238 -12.82 2.51 -2.00
C PHE A 238 -13.17 3.43 -0.82
N HIS A 239 -14.36 4.06 -0.81
CA HIS A 239 -14.77 5.00 0.23
C HIS A 239 -14.58 4.45 1.65
N ASP A 240 -15.03 3.23 1.91
CA ASP A 240 -14.91 2.59 3.23
C ASP A 240 -13.45 2.33 3.63
N LEU A 241 -12.55 2.17 2.65
CA LEU A 241 -11.12 1.95 2.91
C LEU A 241 -10.36 3.27 3.10
N ILE A 242 -10.85 4.36 2.50
CA ILE A 242 -10.36 5.73 2.70
C ILE A 242 -10.78 6.22 4.09
N HIS A 243 -12.05 6.05 4.44
CA HIS A 243 -12.62 6.41 5.75
C HIS A 243 -12.61 5.23 6.72
N PHE A 244 -11.53 4.44 6.72
CA PHE A 244 -11.44 3.14 7.39
C PHE A 244 -11.89 3.13 8.86
N ASP A 245 -11.44 4.09 9.65
CA ASP A 245 -11.71 4.11 11.10
C ASP A 245 -13.16 4.53 11.44
N ASP A 246 -13.81 5.27 10.55
CA ASP A 246 -15.16 5.82 10.74
C ASP A 246 -16.24 5.00 10.03
N ALA A 247 -15.94 4.49 8.82
CA ALA A 247 -16.90 3.79 7.97
C ALA A 247 -17.02 2.30 8.29
N LEU A 248 -15.92 1.64 8.71
CA LEU A 248 -15.93 0.21 9.02
C LEU A 248 -16.30 -0.05 10.48
N SER A 249 -17.00 -1.17 10.71
CA SER A 249 -17.25 -1.66 12.06
C SER A 249 -15.95 -2.09 12.75
N LYS A 250 -15.93 -2.14 14.09
CA LYS A 250 -14.79 -2.67 14.85
C LYS A 250 -14.42 -4.10 14.45
N THR A 251 -15.43 -4.92 14.14
CA THR A 251 -15.24 -6.30 13.66
C THR A 251 -14.52 -6.32 12.33
N ASP A 252 -14.95 -5.52 11.36
CA ASP A 252 -14.36 -5.47 10.02
C ASP A 252 -12.92 -4.94 10.06
N ARG A 253 -12.67 -3.88 10.84
CA ARG A 253 -11.31 -3.38 11.09
C ARG A 253 -10.42 -4.47 11.70
N GLY A 254 -10.94 -5.19 12.70
CA GLY A 254 -10.25 -6.30 13.35
C GLY A 254 -9.90 -7.44 12.39
N VAL A 255 -10.78 -7.78 11.45
CA VAL A 255 -10.50 -8.80 10.42
C VAL A 255 -9.39 -8.34 9.47
N ILE A 256 -9.48 -7.12 8.95
CA ILE A 256 -8.52 -6.60 7.97
C ILE A 256 -7.13 -6.42 8.61
N MET A 257 -7.08 -5.73 9.76
CA MET A 257 -5.83 -5.48 10.46
C MET A 257 -5.29 -6.75 11.12
N GLY A 258 -6.16 -7.70 11.49
CA GLY A 258 -5.78 -9.04 11.93
C GLY A 258 -5.05 -9.81 10.84
N TYR A 259 -5.60 -9.85 9.61
CA TYR A 259 -4.90 -10.45 8.47
C TYR A 259 -3.53 -9.79 8.23
N TYR A 260 -3.47 -8.46 8.26
CA TYR A 260 -2.22 -7.73 8.12
C TYR A 260 -1.21 -8.09 9.23
N ARG A 261 -1.66 -8.22 10.49
CA ARG A 261 -0.85 -8.72 11.61
C ARG A 261 -0.29 -10.10 11.32
N GLU A 262 -1.10 -11.02 10.78
CA GLU A 262 -0.62 -12.35 10.45
C GLU A 262 0.44 -12.33 9.32
N CYS A 263 0.32 -11.44 8.34
CA CYS A 263 1.37 -11.25 7.32
C CYS A 263 2.69 -10.80 7.96
N ILE A 264 2.63 -9.88 8.93
CA ILE A 264 3.80 -9.43 9.69
C ILE A 264 4.38 -10.61 10.49
N GLN A 265 3.56 -11.39 11.18
CA GLN A 265 4.02 -12.57 11.94
C GLN A 265 4.78 -13.54 11.05
N ARG A 266 4.23 -13.86 9.86
CA ARG A 266 4.89 -14.73 8.88
C ARG A 266 6.22 -14.16 8.40
N HIS A 267 6.27 -12.85 8.10
CA HIS A 267 7.52 -12.19 7.73
C HIS A 267 8.57 -12.30 8.83
N LEU A 268 8.24 -11.93 10.07
CA LEU A 268 9.17 -11.99 11.21
C LEU A 268 9.64 -13.42 11.48
N TYR A 269 8.71 -14.40 11.43
CA TYR A 269 9.03 -15.81 11.62
C TYR A 269 9.98 -16.31 10.52
N ALA A 270 9.69 -16.01 9.26
CA ALA A 270 10.54 -16.37 8.13
C ALA A 270 11.93 -15.75 8.24
N THR A 271 12.04 -14.48 8.66
CA THR A 271 13.32 -13.79 8.89
C THR A 271 14.17 -14.52 9.94
N VAL A 272 13.57 -14.89 11.08
CA VAL A 272 14.26 -15.66 12.13
C VAL A 272 14.65 -17.05 11.64
N TYR A 273 13.73 -17.74 10.98
CA TYR A 273 13.96 -19.08 10.44
C TYR A 273 15.13 -19.10 9.44
N ILE A 274 15.10 -18.20 8.45
CA ILE A 274 16.15 -18.08 7.43
C ILE A 274 17.48 -17.69 8.07
N THR A 275 17.48 -16.83 9.10
CA THR A 275 18.69 -16.48 9.85
C THR A 275 19.34 -17.71 10.50
N LYS A 276 18.53 -18.56 11.15
CA LYS A 276 19.03 -19.84 11.70
C LYS A 276 19.59 -20.75 10.62
N GLN A 277 18.93 -20.85 9.47
CA GLN A 277 19.40 -21.66 8.34
C GLN A 277 20.73 -21.13 7.77
N LYS A 278 20.88 -19.82 7.62
CA LYS A 278 22.14 -19.18 7.19
C LYS A 278 23.27 -19.46 8.19
N HIS A 279 22.99 -19.40 9.48
CA HIS A 279 23.97 -19.73 10.51
C HIS A 279 24.41 -21.20 10.41
N PHE A 280 23.47 -22.14 10.39
CA PHE A 280 23.77 -23.57 10.26
C PHE A 280 24.59 -23.88 9.00
N ALA A 281 24.21 -23.29 7.85
CA ALA A 281 24.95 -23.47 6.61
C ALA A 281 26.40 -22.91 6.65
N LYS A 282 26.69 -21.95 7.55
CA LYS A 282 28.03 -21.36 7.73
C LYS A 282 28.85 -22.09 8.79
N THR A 283 28.23 -22.56 9.88
CA THR A 283 28.95 -23.06 11.06
C THR A 283 28.78 -24.56 11.31
N GLY A 284 27.82 -25.22 10.65
CA GLY A 284 27.43 -26.60 10.93
C GLY A 284 26.71 -26.79 12.26
N ARG A 285 26.41 -25.71 13.00
CA ARG A 285 25.80 -25.76 14.35
C ARG A 285 24.41 -25.15 14.35
N HIS A 286 23.50 -25.77 15.10
CA HIS A 286 22.15 -25.23 15.29
C HIS A 286 22.15 -24.15 16.38
N ILE A 287 21.42 -23.06 16.13
CA ILE A 287 21.14 -22.06 17.18
C ILE A 287 19.98 -22.58 18.03
N THR A 288 20.29 -22.99 19.27
CA THR A 288 19.31 -23.45 20.26
C THR A 288 18.65 -22.28 21.00
N LYS A 289 19.36 -21.16 21.19
CA LYS A 289 18.82 -19.97 21.85
C LYS A 289 17.69 -19.31 21.06
N LYS A 290 16.73 -18.73 21.78
CA LYS A 290 15.67 -17.90 21.19
C LYS A 290 16.31 -16.67 20.53
N ILE A 291 15.99 -16.44 19.26
CA ILE A 291 16.40 -15.25 18.52
C ILE A 291 15.21 -14.31 18.52
N LYS A 292 15.40 -13.08 19.00
CA LYS A 292 14.41 -12.02 18.87
C LYS A 292 14.46 -11.46 17.44
N PRO A 293 13.35 -11.37 16.71
CA PRO A 293 13.35 -10.72 15.40
C PRO A 293 13.61 -9.21 15.55
N PRO A 294 14.14 -8.54 14.51
CA PRO A 294 14.11 -7.08 14.41
C PRO A 294 12.66 -6.57 14.45
N ARG A 295 12.47 -5.28 14.80
CA ARG A 295 11.13 -4.67 14.79
C ARG A 295 10.62 -4.57 13.35
N TYR A 296 9.33 -4.86 13.16
CA TYR A 296 8.72 -4.67 11.84
C TYR A 296 8.67 -3.17 11.51
N LEU A 297 9.10 -2.79 10.31
CA LEU A 297 9.08 -1.42 9.84
C LEU A 297 8.18 -1.33 8.59
N ALA A 298 7.02 -0.71 8.77
CA ALA A 298 6.01 -0.49 7.74
C ALA A 298 6.12 0.93 7.16
N LYS A 299 5.73 1.10 5.89
CA LYS A 299 5.49 2.43 5.31
C LYS A 299 4.20 2.39 4.52
N ASN A 300 3.19 3.13 4.97
CA ASN A 300 1.90 3.22 4.30
C ASN A 300 1.28 4.61 4.48
N PRO A 301 1.35 5.50 3.46
CA PRO A 301 0.64 6.77 3.50
C PRO A 301 -0.86 6.60 3.70
N VAL A 302 -1.44 5.52 3.16
CA VAL A 302 -2.87 5.20 3.33
C VAL A 302 -3.23 4.87 4.78
N PHE A 303 -2.32 4.29 5.57
CA PHE A 303 -2.59 3.95 6.96
C PHE A 303 -2.74 5.19 7.86
N THR A 304 -2.50 6.38 7.32
CA THR A 304 -2.75 7.64 8.02
C THR A 304 -4.18 7.74 8.52
N LEU A 305 -5.16 7.27 7.76
CA LEU A 305 -6.59 7.26 8.14
C LEU A 305 -7.05 5.95 8.80
N ARG A 306 -6.09 5.15 9.31
CA ARG A 306 -6.33 3.83 9.93
C ARG A 306 -5.71 3.70 11.33
N LEU A 307 -5.41 4.81 11.99
CA LEU A 307 -4.74 4.83 13.29
C LEU A 307 -5.51 4.03 14.34
N LYS A 308 -6.85 4.14 14.38
CA LYS A 308 -7.68 3.38 15.31
C LYS A 308 -7.54 1.89 15.05
N GLY A 309 -7.69 1.44 13.80
CA GLY A 309 -7.48 0.04 13.42
C GLY A 309 -6.06 -0.47 13.72
N ILE A 310 -5.04 0.37 13.53
CA ILE A 310 -3.65 0.04 13.90
C ILE A 310 -3.53 -0.20 15.40
N PHE A 311 -3.97 0.72 16.24
CA PHE A 311 -3.81 0.59 17.70
C PHE A 311 -4.75 -0.44 18.33
N GLU A 312 -5.89 -0.76 17.70
CA GLU A 312 -6.76 -1.87 18.08
C GLU A 312 -6.04 -3.24 17.96
N VAL A 313 -5.16 -3.40 16.97
CA VAL A 313 -4.45 -4.67 16.69
C VAL A 313 -3.00 -4.67 17.17
N PHE A 314 -2.34 -3.51 17.20
CA PHE A 314 -0.97 -3.29 17.62
C PHE A 314 -0.92 -2.21 18.72
N PRO A 315 -1.40 -2.52 19.94
CA PRO A 315 -1.47 -1.53 21.02
C PRO A 315 -0.10 -1.00 21.46
N ASP A 316 0.97 -1.72 21.16
CA ASP A 316 2.35 -1.32 21.47
C ASP A 316 3.11 -0.73 20.27
N ALA A 317 2.45 -0.47 19.15
CA ALA A 317 3.04 0.14 17.95
C ALA A 317 3.63 1.52 18.23
N ASN A 318 4.62 1.90 17.41
CA ASN A 318 5.10 3.26 17.29
C ASN A 318 4.74 3.80 15.90
N VAL A 319 4.18 5.01 15.84
CA VAL A 319 3.75 5.65 14.60
C VAL A 319 4.58 6.91 14.37
N VAL A 320 5.14 7.03 13.18
CA VAL A 320 5.92 8.19 12.72
C VAL A 320 5.15 8.85 11.60
N VAL A 321 4.57 10.03 11.87
CA VAL A 321 3.79 10.82 10.94
C VAL A 321 4.73 11.80 10.23
N MET A 322 4.98 11.54 8.95
CA MET A 322 5.77 12.44 8.11
C MET A 322 4.93 13.62 7.63
N VAL A 323 5.37 14.83 7.94
CA VAL A 323 4.68 16.08 7.59
C VAL A 323 5.56 16.91 6.65
N ARG A 324 4.97 17.49 5.63
CA ARG A 324 5.61 18.42 4.67
C ARG A 324 4.64 19.55 4.36
N ASP A 325 5.14 20.69 3.90
CA ASP A 325 4.30 21.81 3.45
C ASP A 325 3.15 21.33 2.53
N PRO A 326 1.87 21.58 2.91
CA PRO A 326 0.69 21.16 2.14
C PRO A 326 0.71 21.65 0.69
N SER A 327 1.20 22.88 0.45
CA SER A 327 1.31 23.49 -0.89
C SER A 327 2.27 22.73 -1.81
N LYS A 328 3.13 21.87 -1.25
CA LYS A 328 4.06 21.02 -1.99
C LYS A 328 3.61 19.57 -2.03
N ALA A 329 3.15 19.02 -0.90
CA ALA A 329 2.82 17.60 -0.82
C ALA A 329 1.51 17.27 -1.56
N ILE A 330 0.46 18.06 -1.38
CA ILE A 330 -0.87 17.77 -1.96
C ILE A 330 -0.85 17.81 -3.50
N PRO A 331 -0.36 18.89 -4.15
CA PRO A 331 -0.28 18.90 -5.62
C PRO A 331 0.62 17.79 -6.18
N SER A 332 1.73 17.47 -5.47
CA SER A 332 2.62 16.37 -5.86
C SER A 332 1.91 15.01 -5.79
N MET A 333 1.05 14.80 -4.79
CA MET A 333 0.26 13.57 -4.67
C MET A 333 -0.80 13.46 -5.76
N VAL A 334 -1.53 14.54 -6.06
CA VAL A 334 -2.50 14.57 -7.16
C VAL A 334 -1.82 14.26 -8.50
N SER A 335 -0.67 14.88 -8.75
CA SER A 335 0.13 14.59 -9.95
C SER A 335 0.56 13.12 -10.00
N TYR A 336 1.03 12.56 -8.88
CA TYR A 336 1.49 11.18 -8.79
C TYR A 336 0.38 10.17 -9.10
N ILE A 337 -0.78 10.32 -8.47
CA ILE A 337 -1.94 9.44 -8.69
C ILE A 337 -2.42 9.55 -10.14
N SER A 338 -2.50 10.78 -10.66
CA SER A 338 -2.91 11.01 -12.05
C SER A 338 -1.96 10.35 -13.06
N SER A 339 -0.66 10.31 -12.76
CA SER A 339 0.29 9.59 -13.60
C SER A 339 0.08 8.07 -13.58
N TRP A 340 -0.22 7.47 -12.42
CA TRP A 340 -0.59 6.04 -12.36
C TRP A 340 -1.83 5.75 -13.18
N TRP A 341 -2.85 6.60 -13.05
CA TRP A 341 -4.06 6.48 -13.86
C TRP A 341 -3.80 6.69 -15.35
N ALA A 342 -2.88 7.57 -15.75
CA ALA A 342 -2.48 7.68 -17.16
C ALA A 342 -1.81 6.40 -17.68
N VAL A 343 -1.08 5.66 -16.83
CA VAL A 343 -0.44 4.39 -17.19
C VAL A 343 -1.46 3.26 -17.27
N PHE A 344 -2.25 3.02 -16.22
CA PHE A 344 -3.11 1.84 -16.10
C PHE A 344 -4.55 2.07 -16.57
N ALA A 345 -5.04 3.30 -16.52
CA ALA A 345 -6.37 3.68 -16.96
C ALA A 345 -6.31 4.50 -18.26
N SER A 346 -7.37 5.24 -18.53
CA SER A 346 -7.48 6.14 -19.68
C SER A 346 -8.27 7.38 -19.28
N PRO A 347 -7.64 8.31 -18.53
CA PRO A 347 -8.31 9.52 -18.09
C PRO A 347 -8.61 10.45 -19.28
N THR A 348 -9.71 11.21 -19.19
CA THR A 348 -10.11 12.21 -20.20
C THR A 348 -9.49 13.59 -19.93
N THR A 349 -9.10 13.84 -18.69
CA THR A 349 -8.41 15.06 -18.25
C THR A 349 -7.02 14.72 -17.71
N ARG A 350 -6.12 15.71 -17.67
CA ARG A 350 -4.74 15.50 -17.18
C ARG A 350 -4.68 15.10 -15.70
N TYR A 351 -5.59 15.66 -14.90
CA TYR A 351 -5.69 15.42 -13.46
C TYR A 351 -7.15 15.15 -13.12
N PRO A 352 -7.62 13.89 -13.20
CA PRO A 352 -8.97 13.54 -12.78
C PRO A 352 -9.07 13.56 -11.25
N ASN A 353 -10.28 13.73 -10.75
CA ASN A 353 -10.69 13.59 -9.37
C ASN A 353 -9.93 14.50 -8.38
N LYS A 354 -9.51 15.68 -8.85
CA LYS A 354 -8.66 16.62 -8.10
C LYS A 354 -9.25 16.92 -6.72
N LYS A 355 -10.56 17.20 -6.66
CA LYS A 355 -11.26 17.58 -5.42
C LYS A 355 -11.16 16.49 -4.35
N ASN A 356 -11.58 15.25 -4.66
CA ASN A 356 -11.57 14.16 -3.69
C ASN A 356 -10.14 13.79 -3.27
N LEU A 357 -9.17 13.85 -4.21
CA LEU A 357 -7.77 13.62 -3.88
C LEU A 357 -7.23 14.71 -2.93
N THR A 358 -7.51 15.99 -3.19
CA THR A 358 -7.14 17.10 -2.30
C THR A 358 -7.80 16.96 -0.93
N ASP A 359 -9.08 16.59 -0.87
CA ASP A 359 -9.83 16.41 0.38
C ASP A 359 -9.23 15.24 1.21
N MET A 360 -8.98 14.10 0.58
CA MET A 360 -8.30 12.96 1.22
C MET A 360 -6.91 13.36 1.75
N CYS A 361 -6.12 14.08 0.95
CA CYS A 361 -4.81 14.55 1.38
C CYS A 361 -4.89 15.52 2.58
N SER A 362 -5.96 16.31 2.66
CA SER A 362 -6.19 17.23 3.79
C SER A 362 -6.43 16.45 5.08
N LEU A 363 -7.23 15.37 5.01
CA LEU A 363 -7.48 14.48 6.15
C LEU A 363 -6.19 13.85 6.67
N HIS A 364 -5.21 13.56 5.81
CA HIS A 364 -3.90 13.03 6.23
C HIS A 364 -3.12 13.99 7.15
N TYR A 365 -3.45 15.28 7.18
CA TYR A 365 -2.83 16.25 8.10
C TYR A 365 -3.58 16.40 9.41
N THR A 366 -4.91 16.46 9.35
CA THR A 366 -5.76 16.76 10.51
C THR A 366 -5.99 15.52 11.37
N TYR A 367 -6.33 14.39 10.75
CA TYR A 367 -6.73 13.18 11.46
C TYR A 367 -5.69 12.66 12.46
N PRO A 368 -4.37 12.58 12.14
CA PRO A 368 -3.38 12.14 13.13
C PRO A 368 -3.27 13.05 14.35
N VAL A 369 -3.49 14.36 14.17
CA VAL A 369 -3.44 15.33 15.28
C VAL A 369 -4.67 15.21 16.15
N ASP A 370 -5.85 15.13 15.54
CA ASP A 370 -7.11 14.93 16.24
C ASP A 370 -7.10 13.61 17.02
N PHE A 371 -6.70 12.52 16.38
CA PHE A 371 -6.59 11.20 16.99
C PHE A 371 -5.62 11.19 18.18
N ARG A 372 -4.44 11.82 18.04
CA ARG A 372 -3.48 11.96 19.15
C ARG A 372 -4.04 12.76 20.32
N ARG A 373 -4.87 13.77 20.06
CA ARG A 373 -5.53 14.58 21.09
C ARG A 373 -6.63 13.81 21.81
N THR A 374 -7.43 13.02 21.08
CA THR A 374 -8.55 12.27 21.65
C THR A 374 -8.14 10.98 22.33
N GLU A 375 -6.95 10.45 22.03
CA GLU A 375 -6.44 9.19 22.57
C GLU A 375 -5.12 9.39 23.37
N PRO A 376 -5.17 10.03 24.56
CA PRO A 376 -3.97 10.41 25.31
C PRO A 376 -3.11 9.21 25.73
N ALA A 377 -3.71 8.04 25.93
CA ALA A 377 -3.01 6.81 26.32
C ALA A 377 -1.96 6.36 25.28
N ILE A 378 -2.18 6.68 24.00
CA ILE A 378 -1.30 6.34 22.89
C ILE A 378 -0.59 7.57 22.31
N ALA A 379 -0.80 8.77 22.88
CA ALA A 379 -0.20 9.99 22.35
C ALA A 379 1.34 9.98 22.36
N ASN A 380 1.95 9.28 23.31
CA ASN A 380 3.40 9.06 23.40
C ASN A 380 3.93 8.00 22.41
N ARG A 381 3.03 7.35 21.65
CA ARG A 381 3.36 6.40 20.59
C ARG A 381 3.30 7.03 19.20
N ILE A 382 2.95 8.31 19.09
CA ILE A 382 2.84 9.03 17.81
C ILE A 382 3.86 10.18 17.79
N CYS A 383 4.80 10.12 16.86
CA CYS A 383 5.82 11.15 16.61
C CYS A 383 5.52 11.86 15.29
N PHE A 384 5.62 13.19 15.26
CA PHE A 384 5.52 13.98 14.03
C PHE A 384 6.91 14.39 13.58
N MET A 385 7.24 14.06 12.34
CA MET A 385 8.55 14.30 11.74
C MET A 385 8.40 15.21 10.53
N HIS A 386 8.96 16.41 10.62
CA HIS A 386 8.85 17.43 9.58
C HIS A 386 9.94 17.25 8.53
N TYR A 387 9.55 17.07 7.27
CA TYR A 387 10.44 16.85 6.13
C TYR A 387 11.57 17.89 6.06
N GLU A 388 11.23 19.16 6.24
CA GLU A 388 12.17 20.27 6.10
C GLU A 388 13.15 20.38 7.26
N LEU A 389 12.79 19.89 8.46
CA LEU A 389 13.72 19.74 9.57
C LEU A 389 14.66 18.55 9.34
N CYS A 390 14.14 17.46 8.75
CA CYS A 390 14.95 16.30 8.39
C CYS A 390 16.01 16.68 7.36
N VAL A 391 15.62 17.35 6.29
CA VAL A 391 16.55 17.80 5.24
C VAL A 391 17.58 18.79 5.78
N ALA A 392 17.21 19.63 6.76
CA ALA A 392 18.13 20.59 7.36
C ALA A 392 19.19 19.92 8.26
N ASP A 393 18.80 18.91 9.03
CA ASP A 393 19.70 18.17 9.92
C ASP A 393 19.21 16.73 10.11
N LEU A 394 19.77 15.83 9.31
CA LEU A 394 19.44 14.41 9.30
C LEU A 394 19.83 13.73 10.60
N THR A 395 21.06 13.95 11.05
CA THR A 395 21.61 13.30 12.24
C THR A 395 20.81 13.65 13.48
N LYS A 396 20.45 14.93 13.66
CA LYS A 396 19.60 15.37 14.78
C LYS A 396 18.19 14.78 14.69
N SER A 397 17.58 14.81 13.50
CA SER A 397 16.21 14.34 13.31
C SER A 397 16.09 12.83 13.55
N PHE A 398 17.03 12.04 13.04
CA PHE A 398 17.06 10.60 13.25
C PHE A 398 17.50 10.22 14.67
N SER A 399 18.39 10.98 15.30
CA SER A 399 18.73 10.76 16.72
C SER A 399 17.50 10.93 17.62
N ALA A 400 16.69 11.97 17.38
CA ALA A 400 15.43 12.18 18.09
C ALA A 400 14.42 11.06 17.80
N LEU A 401 14.35 10.58 16.55
CA LEU A 401 13.50 9.45 16.18
C LEU A 401 13.92 8.15 16.89
N TYR A 402 15.21 7.85 16.93
CA TYR A 402 15.73 6.68 17.65
C TYR A 402 15.44 6.77 19.15
N ALA A 403 15.63 7.94 19.75
CA ALA A 403 15.27 8.18 21.15
C ALA A 403 13.77 7.95 21.39
N PHE A 404 12.89 8.46 20.51
CA PHE A 404 11.44 8.21 20.57
C PHE A 404 11.10 6.71 20.47
N LEU A 405 11.80 5.96 19.62
CA LEU A 405 11.62 4.52 19.48
C LEU A 405 12.22 3.70 20.64
N GLY A 406 12.94 4.36 21.56
CA GLY A 406 13.70 3.71 22.63
C GLY A 406 14.80 2.81 22.07
N LEU A 407 15.49 3.28 21.03
CA LEU A 407 16.60 2.60 20.36
C LEU A 407 17.86 3.46 20.47
N ASN A 408 19.01 2.78 20.55
CA ASN A 408 20.31 3.45 20.47
C ASN A 408 20.77 3.43 19.01
N MET A 409 21.16 4.59 18.50
CA MET A 409 21.74 4.69 17.16
C MET A 409 23.12 4.00 17.17
N THR A 410 23.27 2.97 16.35
CA THR A 410 24.56 2.27 16.20
C THR A 410 25.50 3.06 15.29
N GLY A 411 26.81 2.80 15.39
CA GLY A 411 27.80 3.46 14.51
C GLY A 411 27.56 3.22 13.02
N GLY A 412 26.99 2.06 12.65
CA GLY A 412 26.60 1.78 11.26
C GLY A 412 25.51 2.70 10.74
N MET A 413 24.53 3.06 11.60
CA MET A 413 23.46 3.99 11.23
C MET A 413 23.98 5.43 11.10
N ALA A 414 24.90 5.86 11.96
CA ALA A 414 25.51 7.19 11.85
C ALA A 414 26.20 7.37 10.48
N ALA A 415 26.98 6.38 10.03
CA ALA A 415 27.64 6.42 8.73
C ALA A 415 26.64 6.46 7.55
N ILE A 416 25.51 5.75 7.67
CA ILE A 416 24.41 5.80 6.68
C ILE A 416 23.84 7.22 6.59
N LEU A 417 23.58 7.86 7.74
CA LEU A 417 23.02 9.22 7.79
C LEU A 417 23.98 10.26 7.22
N ASP A 418 25.28 10.14 7.48
CA ASP A 418 26.29 11.03 6.91
C ASP A 418 26.33 10.91 5.37
N HIS A 419 26.26 9.68 4.85
CA HIS A 419 26.20 9.45 3.41
C HIS A 419 24.92 10.02 2.78
N GLU A 420 23.76 9.80 3.41
CA GLU A 420 22.49 10.36 2.97
C GLU A 420 22.45 11.90 3.04
N ALA A 421 23.13 12.52 4.02
CA ALA A 421 23.25 13.97 4.13
C ALA A 421 23.97 14.57 2.92
N ILE A 422 25.06 13.93 2.49
CA ILE A 422 25.82 14.33 1.30
C ILE A 422 24.94 14.22 0.04
N LEU A 423 24.14 13.16 -0.08
CA LEU A 423 23.22 13.01 -1.22
C LEU A 423 22.09 14.05 -1.21
N ALA A 424 21.52 14.33 -0.04
CA ALA A 424 20.44 15.30 0.11
C ALA A 424 20.88 16.73 -0.26
N GLN A 425 22.13 17.11 0.05
CA GLN A 425 22.70 18.40 -0.36
C GLN A 425 22.80 18.59 -1.88
N ARG A 426 22.87 17.50 -2.63
CA ARG A 426 22.93 17.52 -4.11
C ARG A 426 21.54 17.48 -4.77
N TYR A 427 20.48 17.24 -3.99
CA TYR A 427 19.13 17.09 -4.50
C TYR A 427 18.39 18.43 -4.48
N THR A 428 18.16 19.01 -5.66
CA THR A 428 17.30 20.18 -5.84
C THR A 428 15.97 19.73 -6.43
N SER A 429 14.84 19.99 -5.77
CA SER A 429 13.53 19.66 -6.33
C SER A 429 13.22 20.58 -7.51
N ALA A 430 13.32 20.07 -8.75
CA ALA A 430 13.14 20.84 -9.98
C ALA A 430 11.67 21.10 -10.38
N HIS A 431 10.69 20.70 -9.56
CA HIS A 431 9.27 20.79 -9.92
C HIS A 431 8.55 21.86 -9.09
N GLU A 432 8.23 22.98 -9.74
CA GLU A 432 7.19 23.87 -9.28
C GLU A 432 5.83 23.32 -9.70
N TYR A 433 5.00 23.00 -8.71
CA TYR A 433 3.65 22.53 -8.94
C TYR A 433 2.70 23.73 -9.03
N ASN A 434 1.94 23.81 -10.11
CA ASN A 434 0.88 24.80 -10.26
C ASN A 434 -0.38 24.31 -9.52
N ILE A 435 -0.71 24.94 -8.39
CA ILE A 435 -1.85 24.57 -7.54
C ILE A 435 -3.18 24.70 -8.31
N GLN A 436 -3.33 25.74 -9.14
CA GLN A 436 -4.52 25.93 -9.96
C GLN A 436 -4.71 24.76 -10.93
N GLU A 437 -3.64 24.34 -11.60
CA GLU A 437 -3.72 23.23 -12.56
C GLU A 437 -4.01 21.89 -11.86
N LEU A 438 -3.35 21.62 -10.74
CA LEU A 438 -3.38 20.32 -10.06
C LEU A 438 -4.56 20.14 -9.11
N CYS A 439 -4.94 21.19 -8.38
CA CYS A 439 -6.00 21.14 -7.37
C CYS A 439 -7.28 21.86 -7.82
N GLY A 440 -7.22 22.67 -8.89
CA GLY A 440 -8.38 23.43 -9.37
C GLY A 440 -8.71 24.66 -8.52
N GLN A 441 -7.77 25.14 -7.70
CA GLN A 441 -7.96 26.24 -6.75
C GLN A 441 -6.83 27.25 -6.86
N SER A 442 -7.13 28.52 -6.60
CA SER A 442 -6.08 29.53 -6.50
C SER A 442 -5.20 29.26 -5.28
N GLU A 443 -3.98 29.82 -5.24
CA GLU A 443 -3.10 29.65 -4.07
C GLU A 443 -3.75 30.19 -2.78
N GLN A 444 -4.49 31.30 -2.87
CA GLN A 444 -5.21 31.89 -1.74
C GLN A 444 -6.35 30.98 -1.26
N GLU A 445 -7.18 30.48 -2.18
CA GLU A 445 -8.25 29.52 -1.86
C GLU A 445 -7.71 28.24 -1.25
N PHE A 446 -6.58 27.75 -1.76
CA PHE A 446 -5.90 26.58 -1.23
C PHE A 446 -5.42 26.82 0.20
N ILE A 447 -4.75 27.96 0.46
CA ILE A 447 -4.29 28.28 1.81
C ILE A 447 -5.46 28.40 2.78
N GLU A 448 -6.54 29.08 2.40
CA GLU A 448 -7.72 29.24 3.26
C GLU A 448 -8.42 27.90 3.55
N LYS A 449 -8.60 27.06 2.51
CA LYS A 449 -9.15 25.71 2.69
C LYS A 449 -8.32 24.86 3.66
N HIS A 450 -7.00 25.04 3.65
CA HIS A 450 -6.07 24.30 4.52
C HIS A 450 -5.62 25.13 5.73
N ARG A 451 -6.35 26.18 6.13
CA ARG A 451 -5.99 27.07 7.24
C ARG A 451 -5.73 26.30 8.53
N LEU A 452 -6.61 25.35 8.86
CA LEU A 452 -6.44 24.46 10.01
C LEU A 452 -5.12 23.69 9.96
N VAL A 453 -4.71 23.19 8.79
CA VAL A 453 -3.43 22.48 8.64
C VAL A 453 -2.26 23.42 8.94
N TYR A 454 -2.31 24.67 8.45
CA TYR A 454 -1.28 25.67 8.72
C TYR A 454 -1.24 26.11 10.19
N GLU A 455 -2.38 26.09 10.88
CA GLU A 455 -2.47 26.35 12.33
C GLU A 455 -1.88 25.19 13.16
N LEU A 456 -2.14 23.94 12.76
CA LEU A 456 -1.56 22.75 13.41
C LEU A 456 -0.05 22.66 13.21
N TYR A 457 0.46 23.19 12.10
CA TYR A 457 1.89 23.16 11.74
C TYR A 457 2.41 24.57 11.39
N PRO A 458 2.56 25.46 12.39
CA PRO A 458 2.81 26.90 12.17
C PRO A 458 4.15 27.21 11.46
N GLY A 459 5.09 26.26 11.47
CA GLY A 459 6.34 26.35 10.70
C GLY A 459 6.13 26.52 9.19
N TYR A 460 5.00 26.03 8.65
CA TYR A 460 4.67 26.16 7.23
C TYR A 460 3.97 27.48 6.88
N ALA A 461 3.16 28.02 7.81
CA ALA A 461 2.45 29.30 7.61
C ALA A 461 3.40 30.50 7.40
N ARG A 462 4.58 30.49 8.04
CA ARG A 462 5.58 31.57 7.88
C ARG A 462 6.30 31.54 6.52
N ARG A 463 6.41 30.37 5.89
CA ARG A 463 7.07 30.21 4.58
C ARG A 463 6.16 30.59 3.41
N SER A 464 4.86 30.32 3.49
CA SER A 464 3.89 30.79 2.48
C SER A 464 3.81 32.32 2.43
N ARG A 465 3.76 33.00 3.60
CA ARG A 465 3.77 34.47 3.67
C ARG A 465 5.03 35.12 3.10
N ARG A 466 6.21 34.51 3.29
CA ARG A 466 7.47 35.00 2.69
C ARG A 466 7.52 34.86 1.15
N LYS A 467 6.77 33.92 0.56
CA LYS A 467 6.66 33.79 -0.89
C LYS A 467 5.70 34.81 -1.50
N GLN A 468 4.67 35.22 -0.77
CA GLN A 468 3.77 36.31 -1.18
C GLN A 468 4.44 37.70 -1.11
N SER A 469 5.56 37.83 -0.39
CA SER A 469 6.31 39.09 -0.25
C SER A 469 7.55 39.18 -1.15
N ILE A 470 7.54 38.55 -2.33
CA ILE A 470 8.54 38.89 -3.37
C ILE A 470 8.09 40.22 -3.97
N PRO A 471 8.86 41.32 -3.85
CA PRO A 471 8.56 42.54 -4.57
C PRO A 471 8.63 42.19 -6.06
N SER A 472 7.58 42.50 -6.81
CA SER A 472 7.69 42.68 -8.25
C SER A 472 8.84 43.65 -8.50
N PHE A 473 9.95 43.17 -9.05
CA PHE A 473 10.96 44.04 -9.63
C PHE A 473 10.38 44.75 -10.85
#